data_AF-A0A0S8AX14-F1
#
_entry.id   AF-A0A0S8AX14-F1
#
_cell.length_a   1.000
_cell.length_b   1.000
_cell.length_c   1.000
_cell.angle_alpha   90.00
_cell.angle_beta   90.00
_cell.angle_gamma   90.00
#
_symmetry.space_group_name_H-M   'P 1'
#
loop_
_entity.id
_entity.type
_entity.pdbx_description
1 polymer ?
#
loop_
_entity_poly.entity_id
_entity_poly.type
_entity_poly.pdbx_seq_one_letter_code
_entity_poly.pdbx_strand_id
1 'polypeptide(L)'
;MSVTIQTKESASRDGIRRFFRSAPLWIGILVIALIWTLPTVGLFITSFRPEDDINNSGWWTVFQHPFDFTQYTLENYDRVINTSGMGAAFVNSLLVTIPAVVIPITIAAFAAYAFAWLQFPGRTFFFVLVVGLMVVPLQMSLIPLLKLYVDL
;
A
#
# COMPACT_ATOMS: atom_id res chain seq x y z
N MET A 1 -35.42 -18.26 46.24
CA MET A 1 -34.15 -17.57 45.95
C MET A 1 -33.21 -18.55 45.27
N SER A 2 -33.25 -18.66 43.93
CA SER A 2 -32.36 -19.56 43.14
C SER A 2 -32.59 -19.47 41.63
N VAL A 3 -32.49 -18.28 41.01
CA VAL A 3 -32.61 -18.13 39.53
C VAL A 3 -31.40 -17.42 38.88
N THR A 4 -30.35 -17.08 39.63
CA THR A 4 -29.26 -16.20 39.11
C THR A 4 -28.05 -16.94 38.51
N ILE A 5 -27.99 -18.28 38.49
CA ILE A 5 -26.75 -19.00 38.15
C ILE A 5 -26.64 -19.39 36.65
N GLN A 6 -27.73 -19.39 35.86
CA GLN A 6 -27.74 -20.03 34.53
C GLN A 6 -27.29 -19.14 33.36
N THR A 7 -27.09 -17.84 33.55
CA THR A 7 -26.75 -16.89 32.46
C THR A 7 -25.23 -16.73 32.22
N LYS A 8 -24.37 -17.15 33.15
CA LYS A 8 -22.92 -16.93 33.03
C LYS A 8 -22.19 -18.01 32.23
N GLU A 9 -22.79 -19.20 32.10
CA GLU A 9 -22.13 -20.37 31.50
C GLU A 9 -22.31 -20.47 29.97
N SER A 10 -23.38 -19.91 29.39
CA SER A 10 -23.58 -19.92 27.93
C SER A 10 -22.73 -18.88 27.20
N ALA A 11 -22.51 -17.70 27.80
CA ALA A 11 -21.72 -16.62 27.18
C ALA A 11 -20.23 -16.96 27.00
N SER A 12 -19.66 -17.79 27.88
CA SER A 12 -18.24 -18.18 27.85
C SER A 12 -17.95 -19.25 26.77
N ARG A 13 -18.91 -20.14 26.51
CA ARG A 13 -18.78 -21.23 25.52
C ARG A 13 -18.86 -20.73 24.07
N ASP A 14 -19.52 -19.59 23.84
CA ASP A 14 -19.64 -18.98 22.51
C ASP A 14 -18.38 -18.23 22.06
N GLY A 15 -17.60 -17.66 22.99
CA GLY A 15 -16.35 -16.97 22.68
C GLY A 15 -15.27 -17.90 22.13
N ILE A 16 -15.12 -19.09 22.72
CA ILE A 16 -14.11 -20.09 22.31
C ILE A 16 -14.48 -20.73 20.96
N ARG A 17 -15.78 -20.99 20.71
CA ARG A 17 -16.25 -21.52 19.42
C ARG A 17 -16.13 -20.51 18.27
N ARG A 18 -16.29 -19.21 18.53
CA ARG A 18 -16.01 -18.12 17.56
C ARG A 18 -14.51 -17.98 17.28
N PHE A 19 -13.67 -18.14 18.30
CA PHE A 19 -12.22 -18.10 18.14
C PHE A 19 -11.71 -19.27 17.29
N PHE A 20 -12.18 -20.49 17.55
CA PHE A 20 -11.82 -21.67 16.73
C PHE A 20 -12.40 -21.64 15.30
N ARG A 21 -13.58 -21.04 15.06
CA ARG A 21 -14.08 -20.81 13.68
C ARG A 21 -13.32 -19.72 12.93
N SER A 22 -12.68 -18.78 13.63
CA SER A 22 -11.89 -17.71 13.02
C SER A 22 -10.39 -18.04 12.94
N ALA A 23 -9.89 -19.02 13.69
CA ALA A 23 -8.49 -19.48 13.62
C ALA A 23 -7.99 -19.75 12.19
N PRO A 24 -8.72 -20.49 11.31
CA PRO A 24 -8.27 -20.67 9.93
C PRO A 24 -8.27 -19.36 9.12
N LEU A 25 -9.18 -18.43 9.42
CA LEU A 25 -9.22 -17.10 8.78
C LEU A 25 -8.03 -16.25 9.23
N TRP A 26 -7.71 -16.23 10.53
CA TRP A 26 -6.54 -15.52 11.07
C TRP A 26 -5.24 -16.07 10.52
N ILE A 27 -5.11 -17.40 10.45
CA ILE A 27 -3.95 -18.05 9.82
C ILE A 27 -3.86 -17.66 8.34
N GLY A 28 -4.98 -17.70 7.61
CA GLY A 28 -5.03 -17.28 6.21
C GLY A 28 -4.60 -15.83 6.00
N ILE A 29 -5.12 -14.90 6.81
CA ILE A 29 -4.75 -13.48 6.78
C ILE A 29 -3.26 -13.30 7.09
N LEU A 30 -2.74 -14.00 8.11
CA LEU A 30 -1.34 -13.91 8.51
C LEU A 30 -0.41 -14.43 7.40
N VAL A 31 -0.76 -15.55 6.76
CA VAL A 31 0.00 -16.10 5.63
C VAL A 31 -0.01 -15.14 4.45
N ILE A 32 -1.18 -14.58 4.09
CA ILE A 32 -1.29 -13.60 3.01
C ILE A 32 -0.45 -12.35 3.33
N ALA A 33 -0.55 -11.84 4.56
CA ALA A 33 0.23 -10.69 5.01
C ALA A 33 1.73 -10.95 4.94
N LEU A 34 2.20 -12.11 5.41
CA LEU A 34 3.60 -12.51 5.31
C LEU A 34 4.06 -12.57 3.85
N ILE A 35 3.30 -13.25 2.98
CA ILE A 35 3.64 -13.35 1.56
C ILE A 35 3.73 -11.97 0.91
N TRP A 36 2.81 -11.05 1.25
CA TRP A 36 2.82 -9.68 0.74
C TRP A 36 3.99 -8.82 1.24
N THR A 37 4.48 -9.07 2.45
CA THR A 37 5.61 -8.30 3.02
C THR A 37 6.98 -8.84 2.62
N LEU A 38 7.08 -10.10 2.16
CA LEU A 38 8.33 -10.69 1.68
C LEU A 38 9.14 -9.79 0.71
N PRO A 39 8.56 -9.22 -0.37
CA PRO A 39 9.33 -8.34 -1.26
C PRO A 39 9.83 -7.07 -0.56
N THR A 40 9.04 -6.49 0.34
CA THR A 40 9.46 -5.31 1.12
C THR A 40 10.60 -5.64 2.07
N VAL A 41 10.55 -6.80 2.74
CA VAL A 41 11.65 -7.29 3.59
C VAL A 41 12.90 -7.55 2.76
N GLY A 42 12.75 -8.14 1.58
CA GLY A 42 13.87 -8.36 0.66
C GLY A 42 14.54 -7.05 0.24
N LEU A 43 13.77 -6.03 -0.15
CA LEU A 43 14.29 -4.70 -0.47
C LEU A 43 14.95 -4.03 0.74
N PHE A 44 14.39 -4.18 1.94
CA PHE A 44 14.95 -3.64 3.17
C PHE A 44 16.29 -4.30 3.54
N ILE A 45 16.41 -5.63 3.40
CA ILE A 45 17.71 -6.30 3.61
C ILE A 45 18.71 -5.84 2.55
N THR A 46 18.27 -5.76 1.30
CA THR A 46 19.09 -5.36 0.15
C THR A 46 19.66 -3.95 0.33
N SER A 47 18.94 -3.01 0.93
CA SER A 47 19.46 -1.65 1.15
C SER A 47 20.68 -1.59 2.07
N PHE A 48 20.91 -2.62 2.90
CA PHE A 48 22.09 -2.76 3.73
C PHE A 48 23.16 -3.68 3.15
N ARG A 49 23.02 -4.21 1.93
CA ARG A 49 24.01 -5.15 1.36
C ARG A 49 24.99 -4.46 0.40
N PRO A 50 26.26 -4.89 0.33
CA PRO A 50 27.21 -4.43 -0.68
C PRO A 50 26.70 -4.69 -2.11
N GLU A 51 27.05 -3.83 -3.06
CA GLU A 51 26.60 -3.95 -4.46
C GLU A 51 27.01 -5.28 -5.12
N ASP A 52 28.21 -5.78 -4.80
CA ASP A 52 28.70 -7.08 -5.27
C ASP A 52 27.77 -8.22 -4.83
N ASP A 53 27.29 -8.16 -3.59
CA ASP A 53 26.42 -9.16 -2.99
C ASP A 53 24.99 -9.13 -3.56
N ILE A 54 24.50 -7.92 -3.88
CA ILE A 54 23.18 -7.70 -4.51
C ILE A 54 23.16 -8.28 -5.92
N ASN A 55 24.25 -8.15 -6.67
CA ASN A 55 24.33 -8.59 -8.06
C ASN A 55 24.61 -10.09 -8.21
N ASN A 56 25.30 -10.69 -7.24
CA ASN A 56 25.75 -12.08 -7.33
C ASN A 56 24.90 -13.07 -6.50
N SER A 57 24.01 -12.59 -5.62
CA SER A 57 23.22 -13.45 -4.73
C SER A 57 21.84 -12.90 -4.37
N GLY A 58 20.93 -13.78 -3.94
CA GLY A 58 19.61 -13.37 -3.44
C GLY A 58 19.69 -12.78 -2.04
N TRP A 59 18.79 -11.85 -1.69
CA TRP A 59 18.73 -11.21 -0.35
C TRP A 59 18.58 -12.20 0.82
N TRP A 60 18.04 -13.39 0.58
CA TRP A 60 17.85 -14.43 1.60
C TRP A 60 19.17 -15.10 2.05
N THR A 61 20.30 -14.91 1.35
CA THR A 61 21.59 -15.47 1.77
C THR A 61 22.08 -14.88 3.08
N VAL A 62 21.59 -13.69 3.45
CA VAL A 62 21.89 -13.06 4.74
C VAL A 62 21.48 -13.93 5.93
N PHE A 63 20.46 -14.78 5.79
CA PHE A 63 20.05 -15.73 6.84
C PHE A 63 20.93 -16.96 6.95
N GLN A 64 21.77 -17.25 5.95
CA GLN A 64 22.70 -18.40 5.99
C GLN A 64 23.91 -18.10 6.88
N HIS A 65 24.38 -16.85 6.87
CA HIS A 65 25.54 -16.41 7.65
C HIS A 65 25.22 -15.14 8.45
N PRO A 66 24.25 -15.14 9.38
CA PRO A 66 23.75 -13.92 10.03
C PRO A 66 24.79 -13.17 10.88
N PHE A 67 25.85 -13.86 11.31
CA PHE A 67 26.93 -13.30 12.13
C PHE A 67 28.13 -12.76 11.33
N ASP A 68 28.07 -12.85 10.00
CA ASP A 68 29.07 -12.19 9.16
C ASP A 68 28.72 -10.71 9.05
N PHE A 69 29.49 -9.85 9.73
CA PHE A 69 29.24 -8.42 9.70
C PHE A 69 29.69 -7.76 8.39
N THR A 70 30.44 -8.46 7.53
CA THR A 70 30.93 -7.91 6.25
C THR A 70 29.83 -7.82 5.17
N GLN A 71 28.74 -8.59 5.34
CA GLN A 71 27.58 -8.55 4.44
C GLN A 71 26.66 -7.33 4.64
N TYR A 72 26.93 -6.50 5.66
CA TYR A 72 26.16 -5.31 5.97
C TYR A 72 27.00 -4.05 5.75
N THR A 73 26.45 -3.08 5.02
CA THR A 73 27.07 -1.78 4.73
C THR A 73 26.01 -0.68 4.73
N LEU A 74 26.46 0.55 4.97
CA LEU A 74 25.65 1.77 4.82
C LEU A 74 26.04 2.58 3.58
N GLU A 75 26.98 2.07 2.79
CA GLU A 75 27.51 2.75 1.60
C GLU A 75 26.41 3.10 0.58
N ASN A 76 25.39 2.25 0.43
CA ASN A 76 24.25 2.54 -0.43
C ASN A 76 23.53 3.85 -0.04
N TYR A 77 23.38 4.12 1.25
CA TYR A 77 22.73 5.33 1.75
C TYR A 77 23.63 6.55 1.54
N ASP A 78 24.91 6.43 1.85
CA ASP A 78 25.89 7.50 1.63
C ASP A 78 25.98 7.86 0.15
N ARG A 79 26.03 6.85 -0.73
CA ARG A 79 25.98 7.03 -2.19
C ARG A 79 24.73 7.77 -2.62
N VAL A 80 23.54 7.38 -2.17
CA VAL A 80 22.27 8.03 -2.56
C VAL A 80 22.19 9.48 -2.07
N ILE A 81 22.65 9.76 -0.84
CA ILE A 81 22.63 11.11 -0.27
C ILE A 81 23.62 12.03 -0.96
N ASN A 82 24.83 11.52 -1.26
CA ASN A 82 25.89 12.28 -1.91
C ASN A 82 25.78 12.32 -3.44
N THR A 83 24.92 11.49 -4.04
CA THR A 83 24.64 11.53 -5.47
C THR A 83 23.98 12.87 -5.83
N SER A 84 24.56 13.55 -6.81
CA SER A 84 24.05 14.82 -7.30
C SER A 84 22.60 14.67 -7.80
N GLY A 85 21.72 15.52 -7.28
CA GLY A 85 20.32 15.59 -7.72
C GLY A 85 19.33 14.74 -6.94
N MET A 86 19.74 13.86 -6.02
CA MET A 86 18.79 13.03 -5.25
C MET A 86 17.88 13.88 -4.34
N GLY A 87 18.45 14.83 -3.60
CA GLY A 87 17.67 15.75 -2.76
C GLY A 87 16.70 16.61 -3.57
N ALA A 88 17.14 17.09 -4.74
CA ALA A 88 16.29 17.84 -5.66
C ALA A 88 15.16 16.96 -6.22
N ALA A 89 15.45 15.72 -6.61
CA ALA A 89 14.46 14.77 -7.08
C ALA A 89 13.39 14.50 -6.00
N PHE A 90 13.80 14.31 -4.74
CA PHE A 90 12.87 14.12 -3.62
C PHE A 90 11.94 15.33 -3.42
N VAL A 91 12.49 16.55 -3.42
CA VAL A 91 11.68 17.78 -3.31
C VAL A 91 10.75 17.94 -4.51
N ASN A 92 11.23 17.68 -5.72
CA ASN A 92 10.41 17.72 -6.93
C ASN A 92 9.24 16.72 -6.85
N SER A 93 9.47 15.51 -6.35
CA SER A 93 8.40 14.53 -6.14
C SER A 93 7.36 15.03 -5.13
N LEU A 94 7.78 15.64 -4.02
CA LEU A 94 6.84 16.23 -3.05
C LEU A 94 6.03 17.38 -3.65
N LEU A 95 6.71 18.28 -4.37
CA LEU A 95 6.09 19.43 -5.03
C LEU A 95 5.05 19.01 -6.07
N VAL A 96 5.25 17.89 -6.77
CA VAL A 96 4.29 17.36 -7.73
C VAL A 96 3.18 16.56 -7.03
N THR A 97 3.53 15.73 -6.05
CA THR A 97 2.59 14.79 -5.42
C THR A 97 1.58 15.48 -4.51
N ILE A 98 2.00 16.48 -3.74
CA ILE A 98 1.10 17.16 -2.78
C ILE A 98 -0.07 17.84 -3.51
N PRO A 99 0.13 18.69 -4.54
CA PRO A 99 -0.98 19.28 -5.27
C PRO A 99 -1.80 18.23 -6.04
N ALA A 100 -1.15 17.22 -6.62
CA ALA A 100 -1.82 16.15 -7.35
C ALA A 100 -2.73 15.28 -6.48
N VAL A 101 -2.54 15.27 -5.16
CA VAL A 101 -3.42 14.58 -4.21
C VAL A 101 -4.46 15.54 -3.65
N VAL A 102 -4.06 16.72 -3.19
CA VAL A 102 -4.95 17.67 -2.50
C VAL A 102 -6.03 18.21 -3.44
N ILE A 103 -5.66 18.63 -4.65
CA ILE A 103 -6.61 19.25 -5.58
C ILE A 103 -7.70 18.25 -6.01
N PRO A 104 -7.37 17.04 -6.50
CA PRO A 104 -8.40 16.09 -6.92
C PRO A 104 -9.24 15.57 -5.77
N ILE A 105 -8.66 15.31 -4.59
CA ILE A 105 -9.43 14.86 -3.42
C ILE A 105 -10.42 15.95 -2.98
N THR A 106 -10.02 17.21 -2.98
CA THR A 106 -10.92 18.31 -2.61
C THR A 106 -12.10 18.41 -3.57
N ILE A 107 -11.85 18.34 -4.88
CA ILE A 107 -12.91 18.34 -5.90
C ILE A 107 -13.80 17.11 -5.76
N ALA A 108 -13.21 15.93 -5.56
CA ALA A 108 -13.94 14.68 -5.37
C ALA A 108 -14.81 14.71 -4.10
N ALA A 109 -14.33 15.32 -3.01
CA ALA A 109 -15.09 15.47 -1.77
C ALA A 109 -16.32 16.37 -1.97
N PHE A 110 -16.18 17.50 -2.68
CA PHE A 110 -17.33 18.35 -3.02
C PHE A 110 -18.33 17.64 -3.95
N ALA A 111 -17.84 16.89 -4.94
CA ALA A 111 -18.70 16.10 -5.82
C ALA A 111 -19.44 15.00 -5.04
N ALA A 112 -18.74 14.28 -4.15
CA ALA A 112 -19.34 13.27 -3.29
C ALA A 112 -20.43 13.85 -2.39
N TYR A 113 -20.21 15.05 -1.85
CA TYR A 113 -21.23 15.76 -1.07
C TYR A 113 -22.49 16.06 -1.90
N ALA A 114 -22.31 16.57 -3.13
CA ALA A 114 -23.44 16.83 -4.02
C ALA A 114 -24.23 15.55 -4.33
N PHE A 115 -23.55 14.43 -4.59
CA PHE A 115 -24.22 13.16 -4.88
C PHE A 115 -24.93 12.53 -3.68
N ALA A 116 -24.37 12.67 -2.47
CA ALA A 116 -24.90 12.02 -1.28
C ALA A 116 -26.06 12.81 -0.62
N TRP A 117 -26.07 14.14 -0.68
CA TRP A 117 -27.06 14.96 0.04
C TRP A 117 -27.96 15.83 -0.83
N LEU A 118 -27.56 16.21 -2.05
CA LEU A 118 -28.39 17.07 -2.91
C LEU A 118 -29.30 16.24 -3.83
N GLN A 119 -30.54 16.70 -4.02
CA GLN A 119 -31.44 16.14 -5.02
C GLN A 119 -31.45 17.04 -6.25
N PHE A 120 -30.79 16.61 -7.32
CA PHE A 120 -30.74 17.32 -8.60
C PHE A 120 -31.13 16.42 -9.78
N PRO A 121 -31.73 16.97 -10.84
CA PRO A 121 -32.08 16.20 -12.03
C PRO A 121 -30.82 15.70 -12.74
N GLY A 122 -30.81 14.42 -13.14
CA GLY A 122 -29.66 13.79 -13.82
C GLY A 122 -28.60 13.16 -12.92
N ARG A 123 -28.79 13.13 -11.58
CA ARG A 123 -27.86 12.52 -10.61
C ARG A 123 -27.37 11.12 -10.99
N THR A 124 -28.27 10.26 -11.48
CA THR A 124 -27.95 8.88 -11.85
C THR A 124 -27.07 8.81 -13.08
N PHE A 125 -27.28 9.69 -14.06
CA PHE A 125 -26.45 9.75 -15.26
C PHE A 125 -25.01 10.16 -14.91
N PHE A 126 -24.83 11.25 -14.16
CA PHE A 126 -23.50 11.70 -13.76
C PHE A 126 -22.81 10.70 -12.83
N PHE A 127 -23.55 10.04 -11.94
CA PHE A 127 -22.99 8.98 -11.09
C PHE A 127 -22.44 7.82 -11.93
N VAL A 128 -23.24 7.30 -12.88
CA VAL A 128 -22.80 6.22 -13.78
C VAL A 128 -21.64 6.68 -14.67
N LEU A 129 -21.65 7.92 -15.14
CA LEU A 129 -20.55 8.50 -15.92
C LEU A 129 -19.24 8.50 -15.13
N VAL A 130 -19.24 8.99 -13.89
CA VAL A 130 -18.03 9.02 -13.03
C VAL A 130 -17.52 7.60 -12.79
N VAL A 131 -18.41 6.67 -12.42
CA VAL A 131 -18.03 5.26 -12.21
C VAL A 131 -17.49 4.64 -13.50
N GLY A 132 -18.12 4.90 -14.64
CA GLY A 132 -17.68 4.42 -15.94
C GLY A 132 -16.31 4.96 -16.35
N LEU A 133 -16.02 6.23 -16.01
CA LEU A 133 -14.70 6.83 -16.22
C LEU A 133 -13.62 6.19 -15.32
N MET A 134 -13.96 5.75 -14.10
CA MET A 134 -13.01 5.05 -13.22
C MET A 134 -12.62 3.65 -13.75
N VAL A 135 -13.45 3.03 -14.59
CA VAL A 135 -13.16 1.73 -15.21
C VAL A 135 -12.10 1.86 -16.31
N VAL A 136 -11.89 3.06 -16.86
CA VAL A 136 -10.90 3.27 -17.92
C VAL A 136 -9.49 2.98 -17.38
N PRO A 137 -8.78 1.99 -17.96
CA PRO A 137 -7.44 1.65 -17.51
C PRO A 137 -6.46 2.79 -17.80
N LEU A 138 -5.77 3.28 -16.77
CA LEU A 138 -4.77 4.35 -16.88
C LEU A 138 -3.65 3.99 -17.87
N GLN A 139 -3.36 2.71 -18.06
CA GLN A 139 -2.33 2.25 -19.01
C GLN A 139 -2.69 2.63 -20.47
N MET A 140 -3.98 2.69 -20.82
CA MET A 140 -4.42 3.02 -22.19
C MET A 140 -4.33 4.52 -22.49
N SER A 141 -4.28 5.38 -21.46
CA SER A 141 -4.17 6.83 -21.64
C SER A 141 -2.73 7.33 -21.79
N LEU A 142 -1.72 6.51 -21.46
CA LEU A 142 -0.31 6.91 -21.53
C LEU A 142 0.16 7.21 -22.97
N ILE A 143 -0.24 6.41 -23.96
CA ILE A 143 0.17 6.62 -25.36
C ILE A 143 -0.35 7.97 -25.90
N PRO A 144 -1.64 8.31 -25.76
CA PRO A 144 -2.13 9.64 -26.11
C PRO A 144 -1.46 10.79 -25.35
N LEU A 145 -1.25 10.64 -24.04
CA LEU A 145 -0.62 11.68 -23.22
C LEU A 145 0.82 11.97 -23.66
N LEU A 146 1.57 10.93 -24.02
CA LEU A 146 2.92 11.10 -24.52
C LEU A 146 2.94 11.83 -25.88
N LYS A 147 2.03 11.47 -26.80
CA LYS A 147 1.90 12.17 -28.09
C LYS A 147 1.56 13.65 -27.88
N LEU A 148 0.60 13.94 -27.02
CA LEU A 148 0.25 15.31 -26.67
C LEU A 148 1.45 16.07 -26.14
N TYR A 149 2.25 15.49 -25.24
CA TYR A 149 3.43 16.14 -24.67
C TYR A 149 4.55 16.38 -25.69
N VAL A 150 4.75 15.48 -26.66
CA VAL A 150 5.80 15.58 -27.70
C VAL A 150 5.38 16.49 -28.86
N ASP A 151 4.09 16.55 -29.17
CA ASP A 151 3.53 17.42 -30.21
C ASP A 151 3.36 18.89 -29.74
N LEU A 152 3.56 19.16 -28.44
CA LEU A 152 3.57 20.48 -27.80
C LEU A 152 4.99 21.08 -27.77
#